data_AF-A0A0K9PWU7-F1
#
_entry.id   AF-A0A0K9PWU7-F1
#
_cell.length_a   1.000
_cell.length_b   1.000
_cell.length_c   1.000
_cell.angle_alpha   90.00
_cell.angle_beta   90.00
_cell.angle_gamma   90.00
#
_symmetry.space_group_name_H-M   'P 1'
#
loop_
_entity.id
_entity.type
_entity.pdbx_description
1 polymer ?
#
loop_
_entity_poly.entity_id
_entity_poly.type
_entity_poly.pdbx_seq_one_letter_code
_entity_poly.pdbx_strand_id
1 'polypeptide(L)'
;MIQLLFSVLTVEASVVVLLLVKTPIRKLVTLGLDRLKRGRGPVMVKTLAGALFVMFGSSLYSMQKIGTRSDDIGSLSATDQVLWSRHLLEASLMGYSLFLSLIIDRLHHYIKELRSMKKSKEALTKQNKTLEESNADKLNSKNRKISKMEERIAQLESELNGKSKDAELAETNVMNLKVKSQALHKEYDHLMDENQSVKDQMRSIEQTLSDSNGKHST
;
A
#
# COMPACT_ATOMS: atom_id res chain seq x y z
N MET A 1 32.65 -51.64 6.34
CA MET A 1 32.66 -50.22 5.91
C MET A 1 31.82 -49.99 4.66
N ILE A 2 32.09 -50.70 3.54
CA ILE A 2 31.40 -50.47 2.25
C ILE A 2 29.86 -50.58 2.33
N GLN A 3 29.30 -51.58 3.03
CA GLN A 3 27.83 -51.71 3.19
C GLN A 3 27.20 -50.54 3.96
N LEU A 4 27.87 -50.03 4.99
CA LEU A 4 27.42 -48.86 5.76
C LEU A 4 27.47 -47.60 4.89
N LEU A 5 28.54 -47.41 4.13
CA LEU A 5 28.69 -46.30 3.20
C LEU A 5 27.61 -46.33 2.10
N PHE A 6 27.25 -47.52 1.59
CA PHE A 6 26.18 -47.66 0.62
C PHE A 6 24.79 -47.34 1.21
N SER A 7 24.53 -47.76 2.45
CA SER A 7 23.31 -47.39 3.16
C SER A 7 23.20 -45.88 3.38
N VAL A 8 24.28 -45.24 3.84
CA VAL A 8 24.35 -43.78 4.01
C VAL A 8 24.15 -43.07 2.67
N LEU A 9 24.82 -43.50 1.61
CA LEU A 9 24.67 -42.96 0.27
C LEU A 9 23.22 -43.05 -0.23
N THR A 10 22.57 -44.20 0.01
CA THR A 10 21.16 -44.40 -0.39
C THR A 10 20.23 -43.47 0.37
N VAL A 11 20.47 -43.27 1.68
CA VAL A 11 19.70 -42.32 2.49
C VAL A 11 19.93 -40.88 2.00
N GLU A 12 21.18 -40.47 1.78
CA GLU A 12 21.50 -39.12 1.28
C GLU A 12 20.92 -38.87 -0.11
N ALA A 13 21.06 -39.82 -1.04
CA ALA A 13 20.48 -39.74 -2.37
C ALA A 13 18.95 -39.66 -2.31
N SER A 14 18.31 -40.46 -1.45
CA SER A 14 16.86 -40.40 -1.26
C SER A 14 16.40 -39.03 -0.74
N VAL A 15 17.16 -38.42 0.19
CA VAL A 15 16.87 -37.07 0.72
C VAL A 15 17.00 -36.02 -0.38
N VAL A 16 18.03 -36.10 -1.24
CA VAL A 16 18.22 -35.19 -2.37
C VAL A 16 17.10 -35.33 -3.41
N VAL A 17 16.71 -36.55 -3.75
CA VAL A 17 15.59 -36.81 -4.68
C VAL A 17 14.29 -36.26 -4.11
N LEU A 18 14.00 -36.50 -2.82
CA LEU A 18 12.83 -35.96 -2.13
C LEU A 18 12.82 -34.42 -2.08
N LEU A 19 14.00 -33.79 -2.03
CA LEU A 19 14.15 -32.33 -2.10
C LEU A 19 13.92 -31.76 -3.51
N LEU A 20 14.29 -32.51 -4.55
CA LEU A 20 14.18 -32.11 -5.95
C LEU A 20 12.74 -32.20 -6.46
N VAL A 21 11.99 -33.20 -6.00
CA VAL A 21 10.58 -33.34 -6.34
C VAL A 21 9.79 -32.16 -5.74
N LYS A 22 9.03 -31.44 -6.58
CA LYS A 22 8.13 -30.34 -6.18
C LYS A 22 6.89 -30.85 -5.43
N THR A 23 7.06 -31.59 -4.34
CA THR A 23 5.96 -32.16 -3.53
C THR A 23 5.88 -31.54 -2.13
N PRO A 24 4.70 -31.62 -1.46
CA PRO A 24 4.54 -31.19 -0.08
C PRO A 24 5.47 -31.92 0.91
N ILE A 25 6.03 -33.07 0.51
CA ILE A 25 7.01 -33.85 1.27
C ILE A 25 8.29 -33.05 1.52
N ARG A 26 8.67 -32.12 0.61
CA ARG A 26 9.77 -31.18 0.83
C ARG A 26 9.60 -30.38 2.13
N LYS A 27 8.36 -30.05 2.53
CA LYS A 27 8.10 -29.35 3.80
C LYS A 27 8.34 -30.26 5.01
N LEU A 28 8.01 -31.55 4.92
CA LEU A 28 8.25 -32.52 6.00
C LEU A 28 9.74 -32.81 6.15
N VAL A 29 10.44 -33.09 5.06
CA VAL A 29 11.90 -33.35 5.06
C VAL A 29 12.65 -32.14 5.62
N THR A 30 12.25 -30.92 5.23
CA THR A 30 12.88 -29.70 5.75
C THR A 30 12.52 -29.41 7.20
N LEU A 31 11.31 -29.75 7.65
CA LEU A 31 10.92 -29.66 9.07
C LEU A 31 11.67 -30.71 9.93
N GLY A 32 11.90 -31.91 9.40
CA GLY A 32 12.71 -32.94 10.04
C GLY A 32 14.17 -32.52 10.17
N LEU A 33 14.77 -32.03 9.08
CA LEU A 33 16.12 -31.45 9.11
C LEU A 33 16.22 -30.24 10.06
N ASP A 34 15.20 -29.37 10.09
CA ASP A 34 15.14 -28.24 11.02
C ASP A 34 15.15 -28.71 12.47
N ARG A 35 14.36 -29.73 12.83
CA ARG A 35 14.34 -30.27 14.20
C ARG A 35 15.69 -30.86 14.60
N LEU A 36 16.36 -31.55 13.68
CA LEU A 36 17.67 -32.15 13.93
C LEU A 36 18.78 -31.09 14.07
N LYS A 37 18.71 -29.97 13.33
CA LYS A 37 19.72 -28.90 13.37
C LYS A 37 19.46 -27.77 14.39
N ARG A 38 18.26 -27.65 14.97
CA ARG A 38 17.88 -26.54 15.86
C ARG A 38 18.45 -26.60 17.30
N GLY A 39 19.11 -27.70 17.70
CA GLY A 39 19.82 -27.83 18.99
C GLY A 39 21.29 -27.37 18.93
N ARG A 40 22.19 -28.08 19.63
CA ARG A 40 23.68 -27.97 19.50
C ARG A 40 24.21 -28.33 18.09
N GLY A 41 23.31 -28.49 17.11
CA GLY A 41 23.56 -28.94 15.75
C GLY A 41 24.55 -28.12 14.93
N PRO A 42 24.60 -26.78 14.95
CA PRO A 42 25.54 -26.05 14.09
C PRO A 42 27.00 -26.24 14.51
N VAL A 43 27.27 -26.44 15.81
CA VAL A 43 28.64 -26.74 16.28
C VAL A 43 29.00 -28.18 15.95
N MET A 44 28.07 -29.12 16.19
CA MET A 44 28.31 -30.55 15.96
C MET A 44 28.43 -30.91 14.47
N VAL A 45 27.69 -30.23 13.60
CA VAL A 45 27.79 -30.40 12.14
C VAL A 45 29.13 -29.86 11.63
N LYS A 46 29.61 -28.72 12.17
CA LYS A 46 30.92 -28.17 11.81
C LYS A 46 32.06 -29.09 12.26
N THR A 47 31.98 -29.65 13.47
CA THR A 47 33.00 -30.59 13.96
C THR A 47 32.96 -31.91 13.19
N LEU A 48 31.77 -32.42 12.85
CA LEU A 48 31.62 -33.64 12.08
C LEU A 48 32.12 -33.46 10.63
N ALA A 49 31.81 -32.33 10.00
CA ALA A 49 32.35 -31.99 8.69
C ALA A 49 33.88 -31.89 8.70
N GLY A 50 34.45 -31.24 9.72
CA GLY A 50 35.91 -31.19 9.91
C GLY A 50 36.53 -32.56 10.11
N ALA A 51 35.93 -33.42 10.95
CA ALA A 51 36.43 -34.77 11.19
C ALA A 51 36.36 -35.65 9.93
N LEU A 52 35.26 -35.59 9.18
CA LEU A 52 35.12 -36.33 7.93
C LEU A 52 36.07 -35.81 6.84
N PHE A 53 36.32 -34.50 6.78
CA PHE A 53 37.31 -33.91 5.87
C PHE A 53 38.74 -34.38 6.17
N VAL A 54 39.10 -34.45 7.45
CA VAL A 54 40.40 -34.98 7.90
C VAL A 54 40.51 -36.48 7.60
N MET A 55 39.46 -37.27 7.85
CA MET A 55 39.42 -38.70 7.49
C MET A 55 39.57 -38.91 5.98
N PHE A 56 38.93 -38.07 5.16
CA PHE A 56 39.05 -38.13 3.72
C PHE A 56 40.46 -37.79 3.24
N GLY A 57 41.08 -36.74 3.80
CA GLY A 57 42.48 -36.40 3.53
C GLY A 57 43.44 -37.52 3.92
N SER A 58 43.20 -38.18 5.06
CA SER A 58 43.97 -39.35 5.49
C SER A 58 43.82 -40.54 4.54
N SER A 59 42.61 -40.78 4.03
CA SER A 59 42.34 -41.81 3.03
C SER A 59 43.08 -41.52 1.70
N LEU A 60 43.08 -40.28 1.22
CA LEU A 60 43.82 -39.87 0.01
C LEU A 60 45.33 -40.05 0.19
N TYR A 61 45.86 -39.65 1.35
CA TYR A 61 47.28 -39.81 1.67
C TYR A 61 47.70 -41.29 1.68
N SER A 62 46.86 -42.17 2.23
CA SER A 62 47.11 -43.61 2.22
C SER A 62 47.14 -44.19 0.80
N MET A 63 46.24 -43.72 -0.09
CA MET A 63 46.21 -44.12 -1.49
C MET A 63 47.43 -43.65 -2.27
N GLN A 64 47.87 -42.40 -2.05
CA GLN A 64 49.04 -41.86 -2.71
C GLN A 64 50.31 -42.57 -2.25
N LYS A 65 50.43 -42.89 -0.96
CA LYS A 65 51.55 -43.66 -0.40
C LYS A 65 51.62 -45.09 -0.94
N ILE A 66 50.47 -45.72 -1.19
CA ILE A 66 50.42 -47.07 -1.80
C ILE A 66 50.76 -46.99 -3.30
N GLY A 67 50.26 -45.99 -4.02
CA GLY A 67 50.54 -45.76 -5.43
C GLY A 67 52.03 -45.48 -5.72
N THR A 68 52.69 -44.67 -4.90
CA THR A 68 54.13 -44.41 -5.05
C THR A 68 54.99 -45.61 -4.68
N ARG A 69 54.53 -46.48 -3.77
CA ARG A 69 55.24 -47.71 -3.39
C ARG A 69 55.08 -48.83 -4.43
N SER A 70 53.98 -48.82 -5.19
CA SER A 70 53.76 -49.77 -6.30
C SER A 70 54.54 -49.43 -7.57
N ASP A 71 54.89 -48.16 -7.80
CA ASP A 71 55.74 -47.75 -8.93
C ASP A 71 57.21 -48.19 -8.72
N ASP A 72 57.68 -48.25 -7.47
CA ASP A 72 59.06 -48.64 -7.12
C ASP A 72 59.28 -50.18 -7.09
N ILE A 73 58.23 -50.99 -7.04
CA ILE A 73 58.32 -52.47 -6.96
C ILE A 73 57.54 -53.06 -8.13
N GLY A 74 58.20 -53.19 -9.28
CA GLY A 74 57.65 -53.70 -10.55
C GLY A 74 57.25 -55.19 -10.56
N SER A 75 56.40 -55.62 -9.63
CA SER A 75 55.86 -56.99 -9.56
C SER A 75 54.48 -56.97 -8.88
N LEU A 76 53.43 -56.95 -9.70
CA LEU A 76 52.03 -56.96 -9.26
C LEU A 76 51.62 -58.36 -8.79
N SER A 77 51.50 -58.55 -7.47
CA SER A 77 50.77 -59.68 -6.90
C SER A 77 49.26 -59.45 -7.08
N ALA A 78 48.53 -60.45 -7.59
CA ALA A 78 47.07 -60.39 -7.79
C ALA A 78 46.28 -60.01 -6.52
N THR A 79 46.89 -60.19 -5.34
CA THR A 79 46.32 -59.81 -4.03
C THR A 79 46.34 -58.30 -3.81
N ASP A 80 47.37 -57.58 -4.28
CA ASP A 80 47.48 -56.13 -4.12
C ASP A 80 46.51 -55.37 -5.05
N GLN A 81 46.21 -55.92 -6.22
CA GLN A 81 45.23 -55.34 -7.15
C GLN A 81 43.82 -55.30 -6.53
N VAL A 82 43.43 -56.35 -5.80
CA VAL A 82 42.12 -56.42 -5.12
C VAL A 82 42.08 -55.48 -3.92
N LEU A 83 43.19 -55.37 -3.17
CA LEU A 83 43.29 -54.46 -2.03
C LEU A 83 43.22 -52.98 -2.45
N TRP A 84 43.86 -52.65 -3.58
CA TRP A 84 43.85 -51.31 -4.15
C TRP A 84 42.47 -50.91 -4.68
N SER A 85 41.80 -51.80 -5.44
CA SER A 85 40.42 -51.57 -5.92
C SER A 85 39.44 -51.36 -4.75
N ARG A 86 39.61 -52.10 -3.65
CA ARG A 86 38.78 -51.96 -2.45
C ARG A 86 38.99 -50.63 -1.74
N HIS A 87 40.25 -50.17 -1.56
CA HIS A 87 40.54 -48.87 -0.97
C HIS A 87 40.10 -47.71 -1.87
N LEU A 88 40.27 -47.84 -3.19
CA LEU A 88 39.78 -46.88 -4.19
C LEU A 88 38.26 -46.74 -4.13
N LEU A 89 37.55 -47.87 -4.03
CA LEU A 89 36.09 -47.87 -3.90
C LEU A 89 35.65 -47.26 -2.56
N GLU A 90 36.33 -47.56 -1.46
CA GLU A 90 36.02 -47.01 -0.15
C GLU A 90 36.28 -45.49 -0.08
N ALA A 91 37.40 -45.02 -0.63
CA ALA A 91 37.76 -43.60 -0.67
C ALA A 91 36.81 -42.78 -1.56
N SER A 92 36.48 -43.29 -2.76
CA SER A 92 35.52 -42.61 -3.65
C SER A 92 34.12 -42.54 -3.02
N LEU A 93 33.68 -43.61 -2.36
CA LEU A 93 32.37 -43.67 -1.69
C LEU A 93 32.29 -42.73 -0.47
N MET A 94 33.37 -42.64 0.33
CA MET A 94 33.49 -41.63 1.39
C MET A 94 33.44 -40.21 0.82
N GLY A 95 34.16 -39.95 -0.27
CA GLY A 95 34.14 -38.66 -0.97
C GLY A 95 32.75 -38.26 -1.48
N TYR A 96 32.01 -39.21 -2.08
CA TYR A 96 30.64 -38.97 -2.53
C TYR A 96 29.70 -38.65 -1.37
N SER A 97 29.76 -39.40 -0.27
CA SER A 97 28.91 -39.11 0.90
C SER A 97 29.18 -37.73 1.51
N LEU A 98 30.46 -37.36 1.60
CA LEU A 98 30.87 -36.03 2.04
C LEU A 98 30.31 -34.92 1.13
N PHE A 99 30.40 -35.11 -0.18
CA PHE A 99 29.89 -34.17 -1.15
C PHE A 99 28.37 -34.01 -1.07
N LEU A 100 27.64 -35.12 -0.96
CA LEU A 100 26.18 -35.13 -0.79
C LEU A 100 25.74 -34.45 0.51
N SER A 101 26.42 -34.72 1.62
CA SER A 101 26.18 -34.06 2.91
C SER A 101 26.35 -32.54 2.83
N LEU A 102 27.38 -32.05 2.12
CA LEU A 102 27.58 -30.61 1.87
C LEU A 102 26.47 -30.00 1.00
N ILE A 103 26.05 -30.70 -0.06
CA ILE A 103 24.91 -30.26 -0.89
C ILE A 103 23.64 -30.15 -0.05
N ILE A 104 23.38 -31.13 0.82
CA ILE A 104 22.21 -31.12 1.70
C ILE A 104 22.28 -29.94 2.69
N ASP A 105 23.46 -29.65 3.26
CA ASP A 105 23.65 -28.49 4.15
C ASP A 105 23.38 -27.16 3.44
N ARG A 106 23.93 -26.99 2.23
CA ARG A 106 23.73 -25.77 1.44
C ARG A 106 22.28 -25.62 0.98
N LEU A 107 21.63 -26.69 0.52
CA LEU A 107 20.21 -26.69 0.17
C LEU A 107 19.32 -26.35 1.37
N HIS A 108 19.66 -26.84 2.55
CA HIS A 108 18.94 -26.53 3.78
C HIS A 108 19.05 -25.02 4.13
N HIS A 109 20.22 -24.44 3.98
CA HIS A 109 20.43 -23.00 4.17
C HIS A 109 19.55 -22.17 3.21
N TYR A 110 19.58 -22.49 1.91
CA TYR A 110 18.74 -21.81 0.92
C TYR A 110 17.24 -21.94 1.22
N ILE A 111 16.79 -23.10 1.71
CA ILE A 111 15.38 -23.31 2.06
C ILE A 111 14.97 -22.48 3.28
N LYS A 112 15.85 -22.33 4.27
CA LYS A 112 15.61 -21.51 5.44
C LYS A 112 15.44 -20.04 5.06
N GLU A 113 16.27 -19.55 4.15
CA GLU A 113 16.20 -18.18 3.61
C GLU A 113 14.91 -17.97 2.80
N LEU A 114 14.50 -18.93 1.97
CA LEU A 114 13.22 -18.85 1.27
C LEU A 114 12.02 -18.83 2.24
N ARG A 115 12.11 -19.52 3.38
CA ARG A 115 11.04 -19.54 4.39
C ARG A 115 10.98 -18.23 5.18
N SER A 116 12.12 -17.61 5.51
CA SER A 116 12.13 -16.28 6.16
C SER A 116 11.57 -15.21 5.23
N MET A 117 11.95 -15.23 3.94
CA MET A 117 11.39 -14.33 2.94
C MET A 117 9.88 -14.51 2.77
N LYS A 118 9.39 -15.75 2.75
CA LYS A 118 7.94 -16.01 2.64
C LYS A 118 7.17 -15.50 3.86
N LYS A 119 7.68 -15.69 5.08
CA LYS A 119 7.06 -15.14 6.30
C LYS A 119 7.05 -13.61 6.29
N SER A 120 8.13 -12.98 5.85
CA SER A 120 8.20 -11.52 5.71
C SER A 120 7.19 -11.02 4.67
N LYS A 121 7.10 -11.66 3.50
CA LYS A 121 6.10 -11.32 2.48
C LYS A 121 4.67 -11.50 2.99
N GLU A 122 4.38 -12.59 3.70
CA GLU A 122 3.05 -12.82 4.28
C GLU A 122 2.71 -11.76 5.34
N ALA A 123 3.65 -11.38 6.20
CA ALA A 123 3.46 -10.32 7.19
C ALA A 123 3.22 -8.95 6.50
N LEU A 124 4.02 -8.62 5.49
CA LEU A 124 3.86 -7.39 4.70
C LEU A 124 2.52 -7.36 3.96
N THR A 125 2.07 -8.48 3.38
CA THR A 125 0.75 -8.54 2.72
C THR A 125 -0.40 -8.34 3.69
N LYS A 126 -0.32 -8.89 4.92
CA LYS A 126 -1.33 -8.66 5.96
C LYS A 126 -1.34 -7.19 6.41
N GLN A 127 -0.17 -6.60 6.65
CA GLN A 127 -0.06 -5.19 7.03
C GLN A 127 -0.59 -4.27 5.94
N ASN A 128 -0.22 -4.50 4.67
CA ASN A 128 -0.75 -3.74 3.54
C ASN A 128 -2.27 -3.88 3.44
N LYS A 129 -2.83 -5.09 3.59
CA LYS A 129 -4.28 -5.27 3.57
C LYS A 129 -4.98 -4.45 4.67
N THR A 130 -4.45 -4.45 5.89
CA THR A 130 -5.02 -3.65 6.99
C THR A 130 -4.89 -2.13 6.77
N LEU A 131 -3.80 -1.69 6.14
CA LEU A 131 -3.60 -0.28 5.79
C LEU A 131 -4.55 0.16 4.67
N GLU A 132 -4.75 -0.67 3.65
CA GLU A 132 -5.71 -0.44 2.57
C GLU A 132 -7.15 -0.37 3.10
N GLU A 133 -7.55 -1.28 3.99
CA GLU A 133 -8.87 -1.25 4.63
C GLU A 133 -9.07 0.05 5.44
N SER A 134 -8.08 0.46 6.26
CA SER A 134 -8.14 1.71 7.02
C SER A 134 -8.19 2.96 6.14
N ASN A 135 -7.45 2.95 5.02
CA ASN A 135 -7.44 4.05 4.06
C ASN A 135 -8.76 4.15 3.31
N ALA A 136 -9.35 3.02 2.90
CA ALA A 136 -10.66 2.98 2.26
C ALA A 136 -11.75 3.53 3.17
N ASP A 137 -11.76 3.17 4.45
CA ASP A 137 -12.71 3.71 5.43
C ASP A 137 -12.57 5.22 5.61
N LYS A 138 -11.33 5.71 5.72
CA LYS A 138 -11.06 7.15 5.81
C LYS A 138 -11.51 7.88 4.55
N LEU A 139 -11.23 7.33 3.36
CA LEU A 139 -11.63 7.91 2.08
C LEU A 139 -13.15 7.97 1.97
N ASN A 140 -13.85 6.88 2.29
CA ASN A 140 -15.31 6.82 2.33
C ASN A 140 -15.90 7.85 3.30
N SER A 141 -15.31 8.02 4.48
CA SER A 141 -15.73 9.03 5.45
C SER A 141 -15.55 10.46 4.94
N LYS A 142 -14.44 10.75 4.24
CA LYS A 142 -14.17 12.04 3.61
C LYS A 142 -15.14 12.29 2.46
N ASN A 143 -15.38 11.28 1.62
CA ASN A 143 -16.31 11.40 0.49
C ASN A 143 -17.73 11.72 0.96
N ARG A 144 -18.20 11.05 2.03
CA ARG A 144 -19.49 11.40 2.68
C ARG A 144 -19.53 12.84 3.18
N LYS A 145 -18.43 13.37 3.73
CA LYS A 145 -18.36 14.77 4.17
C LYS A 145 -18.36 15.73 2.99
N ILE A 146 -17.67 15.39 1.91
CA ILE A 146 -17.65 16.17 0.66
C ILE A 146 -19.08 16.27 0.11
N SER A 147 -19.80 15.15 -0.06
CA SER A 147 -21.18 15.17 -0.55
C SER A 147 -22.12 15.99 0.34
N LYS A 148 -21.96 15.92 1.67
CA LYS A 148 -22.72 16.77 2.61
C LYS A 148 -22.39 18.26 2.49
N MET A 149 -21.13 18.60 2.20
CA MET A 149 -20.72 19.97 1.95
C MET A 149 -21.27 20.48 0.62
N GLU A 150 -21.20 19.66 -0.44
CA GLU A 150 -21.76 19.99 -1.75
C GLU A 150 -23.27 20.25 -1.67
N GLU A 151 -24.01 19.42 -0.92
CA GLU A 151 -25.45 19.62 -0.68
C GLU A 151 -25.73 20.95 0.04
N ARG A 152 -24.95 21.29 1.08
CA ARG A 152 -25.07 22.57 1.77
C ARG A 152 -24.74 23.76 0.90
N ILE A 153 -23.73 23.65 0.03
CA ILE A 153 -23.36 24.71 -0.91
C ILE A 153 -24.53 24.94 -1.88
N ALA A 154 -25.08 23.89 -2.47
CA ALA A 154 -26.22 23.99 -3.37
C ALA A 154 -27.46 24.60 -2.67
N GLN A 155 -27.71 24.21 -1.42
CA GLN A 155 -28.81 24.77 -0.64
C GLN A 155 -28.63 26.27 -0.38
N LEU A 156 -27.43 26.70 0.05
CA LEU A 156 -27.11 28.11 0.29
C LEU A 156 -27.15 28.94 -0.99
N GLU A 157 -26.70 28.41 -2.12
CA GLU A 157 -26.81 29.08 -3.43
C GLU A 157 -28.27 29.30 -3.82
N SER A 158 -29.15 28.31 -3.59
CA SER A 158 -30.58 28.46 -3.86
C SER A 158 -31.25 29.51 -2.96
N GLU A 159 -30.87 29.56 -1.68
CA GLU A 159 -31.39 30.53 -0.71
C GLU A 159 -30.91 31.95 -1.05
N LEU A 160 -29.65 32.10 -1.43
CA LEU A 160 -29.07 33.37 -1.87
C LEU A 160 -29.76 33.87 -3.14
N ASN A 161 -29.97 33.00 -4.13
CA ASN A 161 -30.67 33.36 -5.36
C ASN A 161 -32.14 33.75 -5.10
N GLY A 162 -32.82 33.03 -4.20
CA GLY A 162 -34.17 33.38 -3.74
C GLY A 162 -34.22 34.78 -3.12
N LYS A 163 -33.38 35.02 -2.10
CA LYS A 163 -33.29 36.33 -1.44
C LYS A 163 -32.88 37.47 -2.38
N SER A 164 -32.03 37.18 -3.37
CA SER A 164 -31.64 38.16 -4.39
C SER A 164 -32.82 38.59 -5.25
N LYS A 165 -33.67 37.64 -5.67
CA LYS A 165 -34.89 37.95 -6.43
C LYS A 165 -35.90 38.71 -5.59
N ASP A 166 -36.08 38.31 -4.32
CA ASP A 166 -36.97 39.02 -3.40
C ASP A 166 -36.49 40.46 -3.15
N ALA A 167 -35.18 40.67 -3.02
CA ALA A 167 -34.58 42.00 -2.92
C ALA A 167 -34.80 42.83 -4.19
N GLU A 168 -34.63 42.25 -5.38
CA GLU A 168 -34.89 42.93 -6.65
C GLU A 168 -36.36 43.31 -6.83
N LEU A 169 -37.28 42.43 -6.44
CA LEU A 169 -38.72 42.72 -6.40
C LEU A 169 -39.05 43.84 -5.40
N ALA A 170 -38.40 43.85 -4.23
CA ALA A 170 -38.57 44.93 -3.27
C ALA A 170 -38.01 46.27 -3.79
N GLU A 171 -36.84 46.28 -4.42
CA GLU A 171 -36.23 47.48 -5.02
C GLU A 171 -37.10 48.06 -6.13
N THR A 172 -37.59 47.23 -7.04
CA THR A 172 -38.50 47.66 -8.12
C THR A 172 -39.80 48.22 -7.57
N ASN A 173 -40.38 47.59 -6.53
CA ASN A 173 -41.55 48.12 -5.84
C ASN A 173 -41.29 49.47 -5.16
N VAL A 174 -40.14 49.62 -4.47
CA VAL A 174 -39.74 50.89 -3.85
C VAL A 174 -39.54 51.98 -4.92
N MET A 175 -38.90 51.66 -6.04
CA MET A 175 -38.73 52.60 -7.16
C MET A 175 -40.08 53.01 -7.77
N ASN A 176 -40.99 52.06 -7.98
CA ASN A 176 -42.33 52.36 -8.45
C ASN A 176 -43.12 53.24 -7.47
N LEU A 177 -43.05 52.96 -6.17
CA LEU A 177 -43.66 53.78 -5.13
C LEU A 177 -43.07 55.19 -5.09
N LYS A 178 -41.74 55.32 -5.21
CA LYS A 178 -41.05 56.61 -5.27
C LYS A 178 -41.46 57.44 -6.48
N VAL A 179 -41.60 56.81 -7.66
CA VAL A 179 -42.08 57.51 -8.86
C VAL A 179 -43.54 57.95 -8.68
N LYS A 180 -44.40 57.08 -8.12
CA LYS A 180 -45.79 57.43 -7.79
C LYS A 180 -45.87 58.59 -6.80
N SER A 181 -45.04 58.59 -5.75
CA SER A 181 -45.03 59.68 -4.77
C SER A 181 -44.53 60.99 -5.37
N GLN A 182 -43.52 60.95 -6.24
CA GLN A 182 -43.04 62.14 -6.96
C GLN A 182 -44.09 62.70 -7.91
N ALA A 183 -44.87 61.84 -8.59
CA ALA A 183 -45.96 62.27 -9.45
C ALA A 183 -47.07 62.95 -8.64
N LEU A 184 -47.51 62.34 -7.52
CA LEU A 184 -48.49 62.93 -6.62
C LEU A 184 -48.01 64.26 -6.02
N HIS A 185 -46.73 64.38 -5.69
CA HIS A 185 -46.17 65.62 -5.18
C HIS A 185 -46.25 66.75 -6.21
N LYS A 186 -45.96 66.46 -7.49
CA LYS A 186 -46.12 67.45 -8.58
C LYS A 186 -47.57 67.86 -8.79
N GLU A 187 -48.50 66.91 -8.70
CA GLU A 187 -49.94 67.20 -8.82
C GLU A 187 -50.43 68.05 -7.65
N TYR A 188 -49.93 67.78 -6.43
CA TYR A 188 -50.18 68.59 -5.26
C TYR A 188 -49.68 70.04 -5.43
N ASP A 189 -48.43 70.23 -5.91
CA ASP A 189 -47.88 71.56 -6.18
C ASP A 189 -48.72 72.31 -7.22
N HIS A 190 -49.13 71.63 -8.30
CA HIS A 190 -49.98 72.22 -9.34
C HIS A 190 -51.36 72.65 -8.82
N LEU A 191 -52.02 71.83 -8.00
CA LEU A 191 -53.31 72.15 -7.38
C LEU A 191 -53.21 73.29 -6.35
N MET A 192 -52.06 73.42 -5.69
CA MET A 192 -51.78 74.55 -4.80
C MET A 192 -51.64 75.85 -5.59
N ASP A 193 -50.94 75.82 -6.72
CA ASP A 193 -50.81 76.97 -7.63
C ASP A 193 -52.16 77.38 -8.23
N GLU A 194 -53.00 76.42 -8.65
CA GLU A 194 -54.36 76.72 -9.11
C GLU A 194 -55.23 77.30 -7.99
N ASN A 195 -55.19 76.75 -6.78
CA ASN A 195 -55.91 77.31 -5.64
C ASN A 195 -55.47 78.76 -5.34
N GLN A 196 -54.17 79.04 -5.45
CA GLN A 196 -53.65 80.38 -5.24
C GLN A 196 -54.11 81.33 -6.36
N SER A 197 -54.05 80.90 -7.61
CA SER A 197 -54.57 81.64 -8.77
C SER A 197 -56.06 81.95 -8.61
N VAL A 198 -56.88 80.98 -8.19
CA VAL A 198 -58.32 81.19 -7.93
C VAL A 198 -58.54 82.18 -6.80
N LYS A 199 -57.76 82.12 -5.71
CA LYS A 199 -57.82 83.12 -4.64
C LYS A 199 -57.44 84.51 -5.13
N ASP A 200 -56.40 84.63 -5.94
CA ASP A 200 -55.96 85.90 -6.51
C ASP A 200 -57.01 86.45 -7.49
N GLN A 201 -57.65 85.59 -8.30
CA GLN A 201 -58.81 85.95 -9.11
C GLN A 201 -59.98 86.45 -8.26
N MET A 202 -60.35 85.74 -7.19
CA MET A 202 -61.40 86.18 -6.27
C MET A 202 -61.07 87.54 -5.63
N ARG A 203 -59.84 87.74 -5.15
CA ARG A 203 -59.39 89.01 -4.58
C ARG A 203 -59.45 90.15 -5.60
N SER A 204 -59.10 89.87 -6.86
CA SER A 204 -59.21 90.86 -7.93
C SER A 204 -60.67 91.24 -8.22
N ILE A 205 -61.59 90.28 -8.20
CA ILE A 205 -63.03 90.51 -8.36
C ILE A 205 -63.57 91.32 -7.16
N GLU A 206 -63.16 90.98 -5.94
CA GLU A 206 -63.54 91.71 -4.73
C GLU A 206 -63.04 93.17 -4.75
N GLN A 207 -61.81 93.41 -5.22
CA GLN A 207 -61.27 94.76 -5.42
C GLN A 207 -62.06 95.54 -6.49
N THR A 208 -62.38 94.94 -7.64
CA THR A 208 -63.19 95.60 -8.68
C THR A 208 -64.63 95.90 -8.22
N LEU A 209 -65.23 95.04 -7.38
CA LEU A 209 -66.52 95.29 -6.74
C LEU A 209 -66.44 96.41 -5.69
N SER A 210 -65.35 96.49 -4.92
CA SER A 210 -65.08 97.60 -3.98
C SER A 210 -64.88 98.94 -4.70
N ASP A 211 -64.11 98.96 -5.80
CA ASP A 211 -63.89 100.17 -6.61
C ASP A 211 -65.15 100.63 -7.36
N SER A 212 -66.05 99.70 -7.70
CA SER A 212 -67.38 100.00 -8.23
C SER A 212 -68.30 100.63 -7.18
N ASN A 213 -68.17 100.28 -5.90
CA ASN A 213 -69.00 100.81 -4.82
C ASN A 213 -68.50 102.17 -4.27
N GLY A 214 -67.27 102.57 -4.62
CA GLY A 214 -66.70 103.89 -4.29
C GLY A 214 -67.10 105.04 -5.23
N LYS A 215 -67.83 104.79 -6.33
CA LYS A 215 -68.32 105.84 -7.26
C LYS A 215 -69.72 106.39 -6.93
N HIS A 216 -70.28 106.02 -5.78
CA HIS A 216 -71.55 106.56 -5.27
C HIS A 216 -71.40 107.15 -3.86
N SER A 217 -70.46 108.07 -3.63
CA SER A 217 -70.65 109.11 -2.60
C SER A 217 -69.68 110.27 -2.82
N THR A 218 -70.28 111.46 -2.81
CA THR A 218 -69.75 112.84 -2.94
C THR A 218 -69.30 113.30 -4.31
#